data_AF-Q1IL18-F1
#
_entry.id   AF-Q1IL18-F1
#
_cell.length_a   1.000
_cell.length_b   1.000
_cell.length_c   1.000
_cell.angle_alpha   90.00
_cell.angle_beta   90.00
_cell.angle_gamma   90.00
#
_symmetry.space_group_name_H-M   'P 1'
#
loop_
_entity.id
_entity.type
_entity.pdbx_description
1 polymer ?
#
loop_
_entity_poly.entity_id
_entity_poly.type
_entity_poly.pdbx_seq_one_letter_code
_entity_poly.pdbx_strand_id
1 'polypeptide(L)'
;MTTDLIAAAKRSDMIALREALAKHPQIDAVDVQGWTALFHAAGRGDVAALRLLIDSGANVNHGIETGFTALFAAVLGQHKAVAQLLLESGAKVARMPGGGELRAHAEDQELKALLGSASS
;
A
#
# COMPACT_ATOMS: atom_id res chain seq x y z
N MET A 1 -11.80 16.87 -5.55
CA MET A 1 -10.48 17.33 -5.06
C MET A 1 -9.91 16.31 -4.10
N THR A 2 -9.72 15.07 -4.56
CA THR A 2 -9.11 13.97 -3.78
C THR A 2 -7.90 13.39 -4.50
N THR A 3 -7.73 13.78 -5.76
CA THR A 3 -6.63 13.42 -6.65
C THR A 3 -5.30 14.02 -6.23
N ASP A 4 -5.27 15.12 -5.48
CA ASP A 4 -4.01 15.83 -5.14
C ASP A 4 -3.10 14.98 -4.25
N LEU A 5 -3.65 14.29 -3.25
CA LEU A 5 -2.88 13.38 -2.39
C LEU A 5 -2.34 12.19 -3.19
N ILE A 6 -3.19 11.59 -4.03
CA ILE A 6 -2.84 10.41 -4.83
C ILE A 6 -1.80 10.79 -5.90
N ALA A 7 -1.93 11.96 -6.51
CA ALA A 7 -0.98 12.49 -7.48
C ALA A 7 0.39 12.80 -6.83
N ALA A 8 0.40 13.28 -5.58
CA ALA A 8 1.64 13.47 -4.82
C ALA A 8 2.31 12.12 -4.51
N ALA A 9 1.54 11.13 -4.03
CA ALA A 9 2.04 9.78 -3.81
C ALA A 9 2.56 9.16 -5.13
N LYS A 10 1.83 9.34 -6.24
CA LYS A 10 2.20 8.95 -7.61
C LYS A 10 3.58 9.44 -8.04
N ARG A 11 3.91 10.66 -7.67
CA ARG A 11 5.16 11.33 -8.04
C ARG A 11 6.28 11.17 -7.00
N SER A 12 6.03 10.48 -5.87
CA SER A 12 6.95 10.46 -4.73
C SER A 12 7.28 11.89 -4.23
N ASP A 13 6.34 12.83 -4.42
CA ASP A 13 6.53 14.23 -4.04
C ASP A 13 6.15 14.40 -2.57
N MET A 14 7.14 14.24 -1.69
CA MET A 14 6.92 14.32 -0.24
C MET A 14 6.43 15.70 0.23
N ILE A 15 6.77 16.78 -0.48
CA ILE A 15 6.31 18.13 -0.14
C ILE A 15 4.82 18.22 -0.44
N ALA A 16 4.42 17.89 -1.67
CA ALA A 16 3.02 17.88 -2.06
C ALA A 16 2.21 16.87 -1.23
N LEU A 17 2.80 15.75 -0.83
CA LEU A 17 2.16 14.72 0.00
C LEU A 17 1.85 15.28 1.39
N ARG A 18 2.82 15.95 2.03
CA ARG A 18 2.62 16.59 3.34
C ARG A 18 1.62 17.74 3.28
N GLU A 19 1.72 18.59 2.26
CA GLU A 19 0.76 19.68 2.06
C GLU A 19 -0.65 19.16 1.81
N ALA A 20 -0.77 18.10 1.01
CA ALA A 20 -2.05 17.44 0.80
C ALA A 20 -2.58 16.91 2.13
N LEU A 21 -1.80 16.17 2.91
CA LEU A 21 -2.21 15.64 4.22
C LEU A 21 -2.62 16.72 5.22
N ALA A 22 -1.94 17.88 5.21
CA ALA A 22 -2.30 19.01 6.07
C ALA A 22 -3.68 19.60 5.75
N LYS A 23 -4.20 19.40 4.53
CA LYS A 23 -5.54 19.86 4.12
C LYS A 23 -6.68 18.93 4.57
N HIS A 24 -6.40 17.95 5.43
CA HIS A 24 -7.34 16.90 5.85
C HIS A 24 -8.06 16.19 4.68
N PRO A 25 -7.34 15.70 3.65
CA PRO A 25 -7.94 14.95 2.57
C PRO A 25 -8.44 13.60 3.11
N GLN A 26 -9.44 13.02 2.46
CA GLN A 26 -9.73 11.61 2.69
C GLN A 26 -8.51 10.79 2.24
N ILE A 27 -7.70 10.33 3.19
CA ILE A 27 -6.46 9.58 2.94
C ILE A 27 -6.74 8.26 2.21
N ASP A 28 -7.86 7.64 2.55
CA ASP A 28 -8.34 6.40 1.94
C ASP A 28 -9.11 6.65 0.64
N ALA A 29 -9.08 7.87 0.10
CA ALA A 29 -9.68 8.14 -1.20
C ALA A 29 -8.98 7.37 -2.31
N VAL A 30 -9.79 7.02 -3.31
CA VAL A 30 -9.36 6.29 -4.49
C VAL A 30 -9.32 7.20 -5.71
N ASP A 31 -8.39 6.94 -6.63
CA ASP A 31 -8.35 7.61 -7.93
C ASP A 31 -9.39 7.01 -8.90
N VAL A 32 -9.40 7.49 -10.14
CA VAL A 32 -10.31 7.00 -11.19
C VAL A 32 -10.12 5.51 -11.52
N GLN A 33 -9.02 4.90 -11.11
CA GLN A 33 -8.75 3.46 -11.26
C GLN A 33 -9.12 2.68 -10.00
N GLY A 34 -9.67 3.34 -8.98
CA GLY A 34 -9.99 2.76 -7.70
C GLY A 34 -8.80 2.66 -6.76
N TRP A 35 -7.65 3.30 -7.04
CA TRP A 35 -6.42 3.10 -6.27
C TRP A 35 -6.18 4.19 -5.22
N THR A 36 -5.83 3.79 -4.00
CA THR A 36 -5.49 4.73 -2.92
C THR A 36 -4.07 5.26 -3.05
N ALA A 37 -3.78 6.38 -2.37
CA ALA A 37 -2.42 6.91 -2.26
C ALA A 37 -1.43 5.87 -1.69
N LEU A 38 -1.89 5.07 -0.72
CA LEU A 38 -1.11 4.01 -0.09
C LEU A 38 -0.80 2.86 -1.07
N PHE A 39 -1.78 2.45 -1.88
CA PHE A 39 -1.58 1.43 -2.92
C PHE A 39 -0.50 1.86 -3.92
N HIS A 40 -0.58 3.12 -4.32
CA HIS A 40 0.37 3.78 -5.21
C HIS A 40 1.79 3.81 -4.64
N ALA A 41 1.96 4.25 -3.40
CA ALA A 41 3.25 4.26 -2.73
C ALA A 41 3.83 2.84 -2.58
N ALA A 42 2.97 1.86 -2.26
CA ALA A 42 3.37 0.48 -2.07
C ALA A 42 3.89 -0.17 -3.36
N GLY A 43 3.18 0.02 -4.48
CA GLY A 43 3.59 -0.51 -5.79
C GLY A 43 4.85 0.13 -6.37
N ARG A 44 5.30 1.27 -5.84
CA ARG A 44 6.58 1.90 -6.19
C ARG A 44 7.74 1.54 -5.28
N GLY A 45 7.46 0.89 -4.14
CA GLY A 45 8.49 0.63 -3.14
C GLY A 45 8.88 1.86 -2.32
N ASP A 46 8.05 2.91 -2.33
CA ASP A 46 8.34 4.17 -1.65
C ASP A 46 7.98 4.09 -0.16
N VAL A 47 8.95 3.59 0.62
CA VAL A 47 8.82 3.41 2.08
C VAL A 47 8.55 4.74 2.77
N ALA A 48 9.15 5.85 2.32
CA ALA A 48 9.01 7.14 2.98
C ALA A 48 7.58 7.70 2.81
N ALA A 49 7.04 7.66 1.60
CA ALA A 49 5.64 8.03 1.36
C ALA A 49 4.67 7.08 2.07
N LEU A 50 4.94 5.76 2.06
CA LEU A 50 4.11 4.77 2.73
C LEU A 50 4.01 5.05 4.24
N ARG A 51 5.15 5.28 4.88
CA ARG A 51 5.25 5.53 6.32
C ARG A 51 4.52 6.82 6.70
N LEU A 52 4.69 7.88 5.90
CA LEU A 52 3.97 9.14 6.10
C LEU A 52 2.44 8.96 6.01
N LEU A 53 1.96 8.19 5.04
CA LEU A 53 0.53 7.89 4.88
C LEU A 53 -0.01 7.10 6.06
N ILE A 54 0.72 6.07 6.51
CA ILE A 54 0.36 5.26 7.68
C ILE A 54 0.33 6.09 8.96
N ASP A 55 1.37 6.90 9.21
CA ASP A 55 1.43 7.82 10.36
C ASP A 55 0.29 8.84 10.35
N SER A 56 -0.21 9.18 9.15
CA SER A 56 -1.34 10.10 9.00
C SER A 56 -2.71 9.41 9.17
N GLY A 57 -2.74 8.10 9.41
CA GLY A 57 -3.97 7.33 9.64
C GLY A 57 -4.52 6.62 8.40
N ALA A 58 -3.71 6.37 7.37
CA ALA A 58 -4.13 5.56 6.22
C ALA A 58 -4.50 4.14 6.63
N ASN A 59 -5.61 3.64 6.09
CA ASN A 59 -6.02 2.28 6.32
C ASN A 59 -5.22 1.30 5.45
N VAL A 60 -4.27 0.60 6.06
CA VAL A 60 -3.40 -0.39 5.40
C VAL A 60 -4.15 -1.59 4.81
N ASN A 61 -5.34 -1.86 5.34
CA ASN A 61 -6.23 -2.93 4.89
C ASN A 61 -7.31 -2.43 3.95
N HIS A 62 -7.28 -1.16 3.53
CA HIS A 62 -8.24 -0.63 2.58
C HIS A 62 -8.07 -1.37 1.25
N GLY A 63 -9.07 -2.21 0.94
CA GLY A 63 -9.18 -2.89 -0.32
C GLY A 63 -9.74 -1.93 -1.36
N ILE A 64 -9.11 -1.88 -2.53
CA ILE A 64 -9.69 -1.20 -3.69
C ILE A 64 -10.89 -2.00 -4.22
N GLU A 65 -11.67 -1.43 -5.15
CA GLU A 65 -12.92 -2.05 -5.65
C GLU A 65 -12.76 -3.49 -6.16
N THR A 66 -11.57 -3.85 -6.63
CA THR A 66 -11.22 -5.19 -7.09
C THR A 66 -10.78 -6.14 -5.98
N GLY A 67 -10.76 -5.72 -4.71
CA GLY A 67 -10.32 -6.49 -3.54
C GLY A 67 -8.80 -6.55 -3.34
N PHE A 68 -8.02 -5.82 -4.14
CA PHE A 68 -6.57 -5.71 -3.93
C PHE A 68 -6.24 -4.72 -2.81
N THR A 69 -5.15 -4.97 -2.09
CA THR A 69 -4.68 -4.12 -0.98
C THR A 69 -3.31 -3.51 -1.31
N ALA A 70 -2.85 -2.55 -0.52
CA ALA A 70 -1.49 -2.00 -0.67
C ALA A 70 -0.41 -3.10 -0.55
N LEU A 71 -0.64 -4.11 0.28
CA LEU A 71 0.28 -5.26 0.40
C LEU A 71 0.38 -6.05 -0.90
N PHE A 72 -0.72 -6.18 -1.66
CA PHE A 72 -0.69 -6.81 -2.98
C PHE A 72 0.24 -6.07 -3.95
N ALA A 73 0.14 -4.73 -4.00
CA ALA A 73 1.01 -3.92 -4.85
C ALA A 73 2.49 -4.05 -4.46
N ALA A 74 2.80 -4.06 -3.17
CA ALA A 74 4.16 -4.25 -2.67
C ALA A 74 4.75 -5.60 -3.09
N VAL A 75 3.93 -6.66 -3.04
CA VAL A 75 4.35 -8.02 -3.41
C VAL A 75 4.57 -8.16 -4.91
N LEU A 76 3.68 -7.61 -5.73
CA LEU A 76 3.88 -7.57 -7.18
C LEU A 76 5.15 -6.81 -7.57
N GLY A 77 5.46 -5.72 -6.87
CA GLY A 77 6.70 -4.95 -7.07
C GLY A 77 7.95 -5.55 -6.42
N GLN A 78 7.85 -6.71 -5.73
CA GLN A 78 8.93 -7.31 -4.94
C GLN A 78 9.55 -6.35 -3.89
N HIS A 79 8.75 -5.43 -3.37
CA HIS A 79 9.20 -4.40 -2.43
C HIS A 79 9.13 -4.89 -0.99
N LYS A 80 10.12 -5.70 -0.60
CA LYS A 80 10.19 -6.30 0.74
C LYS A 80 10.06 -5.29 1.89
N ALA A 81 10.76 -4.16 1.82
CA ALA A 81 10.72 -3.15 2.88
C ALA A 81 9.32 -2.55 3.07
N VAL A 82 8.59 -2.32 1.97
CA VAL A 82 7.21 -1.85 1.99
C VAL A 82 6.28 -2.93 2.54
N ALA A 83 6.45 -4.18 2.10
CA ALA A 83 5.65 -5.30 2.60
C ALA A 83 5.85 -5.51 4.11
N GLN A 84 7.09 -5.43 4.59
CA GLN A 84 7.41 -5.42 6.02
C GLN A 84 6.68 -4.31 6.76
N LEU A 85 6.82 -3.07 6.31
CA LEU A 85 6.19 -1.93 6.98
C LEU A 85 4.66 -2.06 7.03
N LEU A 86 4.04 -2.57 5.97
CA LEU A 86 2.59 -2.82 5.93
C LEU A 86 2.19 -3.89 6.96
N LEU A 87 2.91 -5.02 7.02
CA LEU A 87 2.63 -6.07 8.00
C LEU A 87 2.84 -5.59 9.43
N GLU A 88 3.91 -4.84 9.71
CA GLU A 88 4.16 -4.20 11.00
C GLU A 88 3.05 -3.22 11.39
N SER A 89 2.45 -2.56 10.40
CA SER A 89 1.31 -1.65 10.56
C SER A 89 -0.03 -2.38 10.67
N GLY A 90 -0.04 -3.71 10.74
CA GLY A 90 -1.25 -4.54 10.87
C GLY A 90 -1.96 -4.84 9.56
N ALA A 91 -1.27 -4.74 8.41
CA ALA A 91 -1.81 -5.22 7.15
C ALA A 91 -2.01 -6.73 7.20
N LYS A 92 -3.19 -7.18 6.80
CA LYS A 92 -3.51 -8.59 6.69
C LYS A 92 -2.99 -9.13 5.38
N VAL A 93 -2.44 -10.34 5.42
CA VAL A 93 -2.14 -11.11 4.21
C VAL A 93 -3.48 -11.51 3.59
N ALA A 94 -4.02 -10.62 2.75
CA ALA A 94 -5.29 -10.85 2.09
C ALA A 94 -5.14 -11.98 1.07
N ARG A 95 -6.11 -12.90 1.07
CA ARG A 95 -6.26 -13.89 0.00
C ARG A 95 -6.83 -13.15 -1.21
N MET A 96 -6.26 -13.37 -2.40
CA MET A 96 -6.70 -12.65 -3.58
C MET A 96 -8.17 -12.92 -3.90
N PRO A 97 -8.87 -11.97 -4.55
CA PRO A 97 -10.16 -12.25 -5.17
C PRO A 97 -9.93 -13.30 -6.25
N GLY A 98 -10.37 -14.54 -6.00
CA GLY A 98 -10.05 -15.72 -6.81
C GLY A 98 -9.33 -16.84 -6.04
N GLY A 99 -9.04 -16.67 -4.75
CA GLY A 99 -8.56 -17.75 -3.87
C GLY A 99 -7.06 -18.02 -3.94
N GLY A 100 -6.32 -17.31 -4.78
CA GLY A 100 -4.86 -17.40 -4.86
C GLY A 100 -4.16 -16.81 -3.63
N GLU A 101 -3.09 -17.46 -3.20
CA GLU A 101 -2.25 -16.97 -2.10
C GLU A 101 -1.37 -15.81 -2.57
N LEU A 102 -1.37 -14.71 -1.80
CA LEU A 102 -0.56 -13.52 -2.09
C LEU A 102 0.94 -13.87 -2.24
N ARG A 103 1.45 -14.74 -1.36
CA ARG A 103 2.85 -15.21 -1.38
C ARG A 103 3.25 -15.93 -2.66
N ALA A 104 2.32 -16.50 -3.41
CA ALA A 104 2.63 -17.18 -4.67
C ALA A 104 3.15 -16.21 -5.74
N HIS A 105 2.86 -14.92 -5.60
CA HIS A 105 3.26 -13.86 -6.53
C HIS A 105 4.53 -13.13 -6.09
N ALA A 106 4.99 -13.34 -4.85
CA ALA A 106 6.34 -12.97 -4.48
C ALA A 106 7.29 -13.90 -5.26
N GLU A 107 8.35 -13.36 -5.86
CA GLU A 107 9.45 -14.14 -6.43
C GLU A 107 10.53 -14.33 -5.37
N ASP A 108 10.77 -13.27 -4.60
CA ASP A 108 11.74 -13.23 -3.51
C ASP A 108 11.38 -14.21 -2.38
N GLN A 109 12.33 -15.07 -2.01
CA GLN A 109 12.14 -16.10 -1.00
C GLN A 109 11.96 -15.51 0.40
N GLU A 110 12.61 -14.38 0.69
CA GLU A 110 12.47 -13.72 1.98
C GLU A 110 11.10 -13.03 2.09
N LEU A 111 10.60 -12.44 1.00
CA LEU A 111 9.25 -11.90 0.92
C LEU A 111 8.19 -13.01 1.07
N LYS A 112 8.40 -14.18 0.47
CA LYS A 112 7.54 -15.36 0.71
C LYS A 112 7.53 -15.77 2.18
N ALA A 113 8.72 -15.86 2.79
CA ALA A 113 8.87 -16.23 4.20
C ALA A 113 8.17 -15.21 5.11
N LEU A 114 8.31 -13.92 4.80
CA LEU A 114 7.64 -12.83 5.52
C LEU A 114 6.12 -13.02 5.53
N LEU A 115 5.52 -13.21 4.35
CA LEU A 115 4.07 -13.42 4.21
C LEU A 115 3.60 -14.74 4.86
N GLY A 116 4.46 -15.77 4.85
CA GLY A 116 4.20 -17.04 5.51
C GLY A 116 4.15 -16.91 7.04
N SER A 117 5.08 -16.15 7.61
CA SER A 117 5.10 -15.88 9.06
C SER A 117 3.90 -15.08 9.54
N ALA A 118 3.38 -14.18 8.70
CA ALA A 118 2.20 -13.35 9.02
C ALA A 118 0.84 -14.09 8.85
N SER A 119 0.84 -15.31 8.31
CA SER A 119 -0.37 -16.13 8.12
C SER A 119 -0.53 -17.24 9.18
N SER A 120 0.37 -17.30 10.18
CA SER A 120 0.38 -18.35 11.22
C SER A 120 -0.31 -17.92 12.51
#